data_AF-U4R6J7-F1
#
_entry.id   AF-U4R6J7-F1
#
_cell.length_a   1.000
_cell.length_b   1.000
_cell.length_c   1.000
_cell.angle_alpha   90.00
_cell.angle_beta   90.00
_cell.angle_gamma   90.00
#
_symmetry.space_group_name_H-M   'P 1'
#
loop_
_entity.id
_entity.type
_entity.pdbx_description
1 polymer ?
#
loop_
_entity_poly.entity_id
_entity_poly.type
_entity_poly.pdbx_seq_one_letter_code
_entity_poly.pdbx_strand_id
1 'polypeptide(L)' 'MTVQSDLQKAVAACESAKGTYKVMAQSTQDQSAKQMYDEMSGDLEKHLQYLNSRLNYISQSNELNQQQ' A
#
# COMPACT_ATOMS: atom_id res chain seq x y z
N MET A 1 7.59 -10.17 16.15
CA MET A 1 7.11 -9.60 14.86
C MET A 1 7.67 -10.46 13.76
N THR A 2 6.86 -10.88 12.81
CA THR A 2 7.31 -11.61 11.62
C THR A 2 7.27 -10.66 10.42
N VAL A 3 8.11 -10.93 9.42
CA VAL A 3 8.11 -10.18 8.15
C VAL A 3 6.70 -10.10 7.54
N GLN A 4 5.90 -11.16 7.67
CA GLN A 4 4.50 -11.18 7.23
C GLN A 4 3.63 -10.16 7.99
N SER A 5 3.71 -10.12 9.32
CA SER A 5 2.95 -9.16 10.13
C SER A 5 3.34 -7.71 9.85
N ASP A 6 4.61 -7.47 9.52
CA ASP A 6 5.11 -6.12 9.19
C ASP A 6 4.69 -5.71 7.78
N LEU A 7 4.64 -6.64 6.82
CA LEU A 7 4.06 -6.38 5.49
C LEU A 7 2.57 -6.04 5.57
N GLN A 8 1.79 -6.75 6.38
CA GLN A 8 0.36 -6.46 6.55
C GLN A 8 0.14 -5.04 7.12
N LYS A 9 0.95 -4.64 8.11
CA LYS A 9 0.91 -3.27 8.64
C LYS A 9 1.29 -2.24 7.58
N ALA A 10 2.31 -2.52 6.77
CA ALA A 10 2.74 -1.62 5.69
C ALA A 10 1.65 -1.45 4.62
N VAL A 11 0.95 -2.53 4.23
CA VAL A 11 -0.20 -2.47 3.33
C VAL A 11 -1.30 -1.59 3.91
N ALA A 12 -1.69 -1.81 5.16
CA ALA A 12 -2.74 -1.02 5.82
C ALA A 12 -2.36 0.48 5.90
N ALA A 13 -1.11 0.79 6.22
CA ALA A 13 -0.62 2.17 6.26
C ALA A 13 -0.66 2.83 4.87
N CYS A 14 -0.28 2.10 3.81
CA CYS A 14 -0.35 2.60 2.44
C CYS A 14 -1.80 2.86 1.99
N GLU A 15 -2.74 1.95 2.27
CA GLU A 15 -4.17 2.15 1.96
C GLU A 15 -4.73 3.38 2.69
N SER A 16 -4.39 3.55 3.97
CA SER A 16 -4.82 4.71 4.74
C SER A 16 -4.25 6.02 4.17
N ALA A 17 -2.96 6.06 3.84
CA ALA A 17 -2.33 7.24 3.26
C ALA A 17 -2.92 7.59 1.89
N LYS A 18 -3.17 6.56 1.05
CA LYS A 18 -3.81 6.71 -0.26
C LYS A 18 -5.19 7.34 -0.14
N GLY A 19 -6.02 6.84 0.78
CA GLY A 19 -7.33 7.43 1.08
C GLY A 19 -7.23 8.89 1.49
N THR A 20 -6.30 9.22 2.40
CA THR A 20 -6.05 10.59 2.84
C THR A 20 -5.66 11.52 1.69
N TYR A 21 -4.75 11.10 0.81
CA TYR A 21 -4.34 11.92 -0.34
C TYR A 21 -5.49 12.17 -1.32
N LYS A 22 -6.34 11.17 -1.59
CA LYS A 22 -7.53 11.37 -2.42
C LYS A 22 -8.50 12.39 -1.82
N VAL A 23 -8.71 12.35 -0.50
CA VAL A 23 -9.54 13.35 0.20
C VAL A 23 -8.91 14.74 0.12
N MET A 24 -7.58 14.85 0.29
CA MET A 24 -6.87 16.12 0.17
C MET A 24 -6.98 16.70 -1.25
N ALA A 25 -6.82 15.87 -2.28
CA ALA A 25 -6.99 16.25 -3.69
C ALA A 25 -8.40 16.77 -3.99
N GLN A 26 -9.43 16.21 -3.34
CA GLN A 26 -10.82 16.66 -3.47
C GLN A 26 -11.10 17.95 -2.69
N SER A 27 -10.40 18.17 -1.58
CA SER A 27 -10.68 19.28 -0.65
C SER A 27 -9.89 20.56 -0.95
N THR A 28 -8.77 20.45 -1.66
CA THR A 28 -7.93 21.61 -2.00
C THR A 28 -8.47 22.39 -3.20
N GLN A 29 -8.31 23.71 -3.17
CA GLN A 29 -8.58 24.60 -4.31
C GLN A 29 -7.30 24.93 -5.12
N ASP A 30 -6.13 24.59 -4.59
CA ASP A 30 -4.86 24.76 -5.28
C ASP A 30 -4.69 23.62 -6.31
N GLN A 31 -4.67 24.00 -7.59
CA GLN A 31 -4.57 23.05 -8.70
C GLN A 31 -3.24 22.29 -8.72
N SER A 32 -2.14 22.93 -8.30
CA SER A 32 -0.83 22.28 -8.22
C SER A 32 -0.78 21.26 -7.08
N ALA A 33 -1.35 21.59 -5.93
CA ALA A 33 -1.46 20.67 -4.80
C ALA A 33 -2.38 19.49 -5.14
N LYS A 34 -3.49 19.74 -5.84
CA LYS A 34 -4.40 18.68 -6.32
C LYS A 34 -3.65 17.65 -7.17
N GLN A 35 -2.92 18.12 -8.19
CA GLN A 35 -2.16 17.24 -9.07
C GLN A 35 -1.11 16.44 -8.29
N MET A 36 -0.41 17.08 -7.36
CA MET A 36 0.57 16.40 -6.52
C MET A 36 -0.08 15.30 -5.66
N TYR A 37 -1.22 15.55 -5.02
CA TYR A 37 -1.91 14.54 -4.23
C TYR A 37 -2.41 13.35 -5.07
N ASP A 38 -2.89 13.62 -6.29
CA ASP A 38 -3.29 12.58 -7.24
C ASP A 38 -2.07 11.72 -7.66
N GLU A 39 -0.93 12.36 -7.96
CA GLU A 39 0.33 11.67 -8.28
C GLU A 39 0.83 10.80 -7.09
N MET A 40 0.84 11.36 -5.88
CA MET A 40 1.22 10.63 -4.65
C MET A 40 0.29 9.45 -4.38
N SER A 41 -1.02 9.61 -4.61
CA SER A 41 -1.97 8.50 -4.50
C SER A 41 -1.67 7.40 -5.53
N GLY A 42 -1.24 7.76 -6.75
CA GLY A 42 -0.85 6.81 -7.79
C GLY A 42 0.42 6.03 -7.45
N ASP A 43 1.41 6.68 -6.83
CA ASP A 43 2.62 5.99 -6.36
C ASP A 43 2.34 4.98 -5.25
N LEU A 44 1.39 5.27 -4.35
CA LEU A 44 0.95 4.31 -3.35
C LEU A 44 0.28 3.07 -3.96
N GLU A 45 -0.35 3.17 -5.13
CA GLU A 45 -0.86 1.99 -5.83
C GLU A 45 0.27 1.05 -6.26
N LYS A 46 1.39 1.60 -6.75
CA LYS A 46 2.59 0.81 -7.09
C LYS A 46 3.18 0.15 -5.84
N HIS A 47 3.24 0.87 -4.72
CA HIS A 47 3.71 0.31 -3.45
C HIS A 47 2.83 -0.86 -3.00
N LEU A 48 1.51 -0.67 -2.98
CA LEU A 48 0.53 -1.70 -2.60
C LEU A 48 0.65 -2.94 -3.48
N GLN A 49 0.83 -2.77 -4.78
CA GLN A 49 0.99 -3.88 -5.72
C GLN A 49 2.22 -4.74 -5.38
N TYR A 50 3.36 -4.10 -5.11
CA TYR A 50 4.57 -4.80 -4.68
C TYR A 50 4.40 -5.47 -3.31
N LEU A 51 3.90 -4.75 -2.31
CA LEU A 51 3.73 -5.27 -0.95
C LEU A 51 2.78 -6.46 -0.91
N ASN A 52 1.66 -6.41 -1.62
CA ASN A 52 0.72 -7.51 -1.73
C ASN A 52 1.33 -8.72 -2.45
N SER A 53 2.09 -8.50 -3.52
CA SER A 53 2.83 -9.58 -4.20
C SER A 53 3.81 -10.28 -3.24
N ARG A 54 4.54 -9.51 -2.42
CA ARG A 54 5.45 -10.08 -1.40
C ARG A 54 4.69 -10.82 -0.31
N LEU A 55 3.56 -10.30 0.15
CA LEU A 55 2.73 -10.93 1.16
C LEU A 55 2.20 -12.29 0.67
N ASN A 56 1.76 -12.34 -0.59
CA ASN A 56 1.30 -13.58 -1.23
C ASN A 56 2.43 -14.61 -1.35
N TYR A 57 3.61 -14.19 -1.80
CA TYR A 57 4.78 -15.07 -1.89
C TYR A 57 5.15 -15.70 -0.55
N ILE A 58 5.20 -14.89 0.52
CA ILE A 58 5.54 -15.40 1.86
C ILE A 58 4.46 -16.34 2.38
N SER A 59 3.18 -16.02 2.16
CA SER A 59 2.06 -16.87 2.60
C SER A 59 2.09 -18.23 1.91
N GLN A 60 2.29 -18.26 0.58
CA GLN A 60 2.41 -19.51 -0.18
C GLN A 60 3.68 -20.31 0.18
N SER A 61 4.81 -19.63 0.38
CA SER A 61 6.06 -20.29 0.82
C SER A 61 5.91 -20.93 2.19
N ASN A 62 5.21 -20.26 3.12
CA ASN A 62 4.93 -20.81 4.44
C ASN A 62 4.01 -22.04 4.39
N GLU A 63 3.02 -22.06 3.49
CA GLU A 63 2.16 -23.22 3.26
C GLU A 63 2.94 -24.43 2.71
N LEU A 64 3.80 -24.20 1.71
CA LEU A 64 4.64 -25.26 1.11
C LEU A 64 5.64 -25.84 2.12
N ASN A 65 6.23 -25.01 2.98
CA ASN A 65 7.14 -25.47 4.03
C ASN A 65 6.43 -26.26 5.15
N GLN A 66 5.13 -26.07 5.35
CA GLN A 66 4.35 -26.82 6.35
C GLN A 66 3.87 -28.20 5.85
N GLN A 67 3.96 -28.45 4.53
CA GLN A 67 3.59 -29.72 3.92
C GLN A 67 4.78 -30.69 3.75
N GLN A 68 6.00 -30.29 4.15
CA GLN A 68 7.21 -31.12 4.18
C GLN A 68 7.50 -31.61 5.61
#